data_AF-A0AAE5J7S1-F1
#
_entry.id   AF-A0AAE5J7S1-F1
#
_cell.length_a   1.000
_cell.length_b   1.000
_cell.length_c   1.000
_cell.angle_alpha   90.00
_cell.angle_beta   90.00
_cell.angle_gamma   90.00
#
_symmetry.space_group_name_H-M   'P 1'
#
loop_
_entity.id
_entity.type
_entity.pdbx_description
1 polymer ?
#
loop_
_entity_poly.entity_id
_entity_poly.type
_entity_poly.pdbx_seq_one_letter_code
_entity_poly.pdbx_strand_id
1 'polypeptide(L)'
;MSKKIYRVLDENSGTYISKVAGFLRSEEYNKVDSAYVYNKQQATQIIRLMNETRDKMLNGDSDIPEKLEESLRNQTLAIIEIELEDVKLSLEEIAMALESAKAKNISKEQAFRNAQWERIRRYHDYFDYDKSTPSHQYIYMHDFF
;
A
#
# COMPACT_ATOMS: atom_id res chain seq x y z
N MET A 1 -4.69 21.17 7.98
CA MET A 1 -5.39 19.88 7.77
C MET A 1 -4.35 18.77 7.80
N SER A 2 -4.49 17.76 8.67
CA SER A 2 -3.64 16.58 8.59
C SER A 2 -4.00 15.81 7.32
N LYS A 3 -2.97 15.41 6.55
CA LYS A 3 -3.18 14.47 5.45
C LYS A 3 -3.37 13.09 6.08
N LYS A 4 -4.58 12.55 5.98
CA LYS A 4 -4.90 11.20 6.45
C LYS A 4 -4.47 10.17 5.41
N ILE A 5 -3.98 9.03 5.88
CA ILE A 5 -3.61 7.89 5.05
C ILE A 5 -4.36 6.65 5.54
N TYR A 6 -4.63 5.73 4.63
CA TYR A 6 -5.54 4.62 4.85
C TYR A 6 -4.97 3.29 4.36
N ARG A 7 -5.41 2.19 4.96
CA ARG A 7 -5.22 0.83 4.43
C ARG A 7 -6.57 0.14 4.25
N VAL A 8 -6.59 -0.91 3.44
CA VAL A 8 -7.73 -1.81 3.33
C VAL A 8 -7.40 -3.08 4.08
N LEU A 9 -8.23 -3.44 5.06
CA LEU A 9 -8.10 -4.64 5.88
C LEU A 9 -9.23 -5.59 5.53
N ASP A 10 -8.93 -6.88 5.32
CA ASP A 10 -9.92 -7.94 5.41
C ASP A 10 -10.05 -8.35 6.88
N GLU A 11 -11.18 -8.02 7.49
CA GLU A 11 -11.41 -8.19 8.94
C GLU A 11 -11.43 -9.65 9.37
N ASN A 12 -11.75 -10.58 8.46
CA ASN A 12 -11.83 -12.01 8.81
C ASN A 12 -10.46 -12.67 8.81
N SER A 13 -9.64 -12.35 7.81
CA SER A 13 -8.30 -12.94 7.68
C SER A 13 -7.23 -12.13 8.43
N GLY A 14 -7.54 -10.88 8.79
CA GLY A 14 -6.55 -9.95 9.32
C GLY A 14 -5.52 -9.50 8.29
N THR A 15 -5.73 -9.83 7.01
CA THR A 15 -4.80 -9.49 5.93
C THR A 15 -5.08 -8.12 5.37
N TYR A 16 -4.03 -7.41 5.00
CA TYR A 16 -4.16 -6.16 4.30
C TYR A 16 -4.27 -6.39 2.81
N ILE A 17 -5.15 -5.62 2.18
CA ILE A 17 -5.31 -5.62 0.73
C ILE A 17 -4.58 -4.42 0.16
N SER A 18 -3.70 -4.73 -0.78
CA SER A 18 -2.83 -3.77 -1.44
C SER A 18 -3.05 -3.77 -2.94
N LYS A 19 -2.86 -2.62 -3.59
CA LYS A 19 -2.78 -2.53 -5.06
C LYS A 19 -1.43 -1.96 -5.45
N VAL A 20 -0.64 -2.76 -6.17
CA VAL A 20 0.67 -2.36 -6.67
C VAL A 20 0.78 -2.69 -8.14
N ALA A 21 1.17 -1.71 -8.96
CA ALA A 21 1.33 -1.85 -10.39
C ALA A 21 0.10 -2.47 -11.09
N GLY A 22 -1.10 -2.05 -10.67
CA GLY A 22 -2.36 -2.59 -11.20
C GLY A 22 -2.83 -3.93 -10.63
N PHE A 23 -2.02 -4.62 -9.83
CA PHE A 23 -2.37 -5.93 -9.26
C PHE A 23 -2.83 -5.82 -7.81
N LEU A 24 -3.90 -6.54 -7.47
CA LEU A 24 -4.38 -6.70 -6.10
C LEU A 24 -3.58 -7.81 -5.41
N ARG A 25 -3.17 -7.55 -4.17
CA ARG A 25 -2.41 -8.48 -3.31
C ARG A 25 -3.05 -8.55 -1.93
N SER A 26 -3.09 -9.74 -1.35
CA SER A 26 -3.40 -9.96 0.06
C SER A 26 -2.11 -10.22 0.81
N GLU A 27 -1.91 -9.53 1.92
CA GLU A 27 -0.66 -9.52 2.67
C GLU A 27 -0.95 -9.72 4.16
N GLU A 28 -0.39 -10.78 4.74
CA GLU A 28 -0.46 -11.06 6.19
C GLU A 28 0.36 -10.07 7.04
N TYR A 29 1.01 -9.09 6.40
CA TYR A 29 2.09 -8.33 7.02
C TYR A 29 1.60 -7.24 7.99
N ASN A 30 2.13 -7.32 9.21
CA ASN A 30 1.77 -6.50 10.38
C ASN A 30 2.59 -5.21 10.56
N LYS A 31 3.38 -4.81 9.55
CA LYS A 31 4.10 -3.52 9.55
C LYS A 31 3.69 -2.72 8.32
N VAL A 32 3.34 -1.46 8.53
CA VAL A 32 2.85 -0.57 7.47
C VAL A 32 4.03 -0.19 6.56
N ASP A 33 4.09 -0.83 5.39
CA ASP A 33 4.87 -0.30 4.28
C ASP A 33 4.07 0.84 3.66
N SER A 34 4.72 1.98 3.43
CA SER A 34 4.13 3.12 2.72
C SER A 34 3.65 2.75 1.32
N ALA A 35 4.16 1.67 0.72
CA ALA A 35 3.67 1.16 -0.56
C ALA A 35 2.17 0.84 -0.53
N TYR A 36 1.64 0.61 0.67
CA TYR A 36 0.30 0.10 0.88
C TYR A 36 -0.60 1.06 1.64
N VAL A 37 -0.20 2.34 1.76
CA VAL A 37 -1.07 3.38 2.32
C VAL A 37 -1.61 4.27 1.21
N TYR A 38 -2.88 4.65 1.38
CA TYR A 38 -3.69 5.24 0.34
C TYR A 38 -4.34 6.52 0.82
N ASN A 39 -4.75 7.39 -0.11
CA ASN A 39 -5.80 8.34 0.21
C ASN A 39 -7.17 7.61 0.24
N LYS A 40 -8.22 8.27 0.75
CA LYS A 40 -9.55 7.65 0.91
C LYS A 40 -10.13 7.17 -0.43
N GLN A 41 -9.93 7.92 -1.51
CA GLN A 41 -10.44 7.57 -2.83
C GLN A 41 -9.81 6.28 -3.37
N GLN A 42 -8.49 6.15 -3.25
CA GLN A 42 -7.74 4.96 -3.65
C GLN A 42 -8.14 3.73 -2.82
N ALA A 43 -8.29 3.88 -1.49
CA ALA A 43 -8.76 2.79 -0.63
C ALA A 43 -10.17 2.32 -1.03
N THR A 44 -11.08 3.25 -1.31
CA THR A 44 -12.43 2.92 -1.84
C THR A 44 -12.34 2.21 -3.19
N GLN A 45 -11.44 2.62 -4.07
CA GLN A 45 -11.24 1.97 -5.37
C GLN A 45 -10.73 0.53 -5.20
N ILE A 46 -9.81 0.27 -4.27
CA ILE A 46 -9.35 -1.08 -3.94
C ILE A 46 -10.53 -1.95 -3.49
N ILE A 47 -11.34 -1.47 -2.54
CA ILE A 47 -12.51 -2.22 -2.07
C ILE A 47 -13.46 -2.53 -3.22
N ARG A 48 -13.73 -1.55 -4.09
CA ARG A 48 -14.59 -1.74 -5.26
C ARG A 48 -14.02 -2.84 -6.17
N LEU A 49 -12.74 -2.77 -6.52
CA LEU A 49 -12.09 -3.74 -7.39
C LEU A 49 -12.05 -5.14 -6.79
N MET A 50 -11.82 -5.26 -5.47
CA MET A 50 -11.87 -6.55 -4.78
C MET A 50 -13.27 -7.15 -4.78
N ASN A 51 -14.29 -6.35 -4.47
CA ASN A 51 -15.68 -6.80 -4.49
C ASN A 51 -16.09 -7.23 -5.90
N GLU A 52 -15.75 -6.44 -6.94
CA GLU A 52 -16.00 -6.81 -8.34
C GLU A 52 -15.30 -8.12 -8.73
N THR A 53 -14.07 -8.34 -8.26
CA THR A 53 -13.30 -9.56 -8.54
C THR A 53 -13.90 -10.76 -7.81
N ARG A 54 -14.23 -10.60 -6.53
CA ARG A 54 -14.91 -11.61 -5.70
C ARG A 54 -16.24 -12.02 -6.33
N ASP A 55 -17.08 -11.07 -6.69
CA ASP A 55 -18.41 -11.34 -7.23
C ASP A 55 -18.31 -12.03 -8.61
N LYS A 56 -17.30 -11.70 -9.43
CA LYS A 56 -17.01 -12.43 -10.68
C LYS A 56 -16.57 -13.87 -10.45
N MET A 57 -15.75 -14.12 -9.42
CA MET A 57 -15.31 -15.47 -9.08
C MET A 57 -16.44 -16.32 -8.51
N LEU A 58 -17.29 -15.75 -7.64
CA LEU A 58 -18.40 -16.46 -7.00
C LEU A 58 -19.59 -16.73 -7.94
N ASN A 59 -19.82 -15.87 -8.94
CA ASN A 59 -20.95 -15.99 -9.86
C ASN A 59 -20.53 -16.47 -11.27
N GLY A 60 -19.25 -16.74 -11.49
CA GLY A 60 -18.76 -17.27 -12.77
C GLY A 60 -18.95 -18.78 -12.88
N ASP A 61 -18.88 -19.31 -14.10
CA ASP A 61 -18.93 -20.76 -14.39
C ASP A 61 -17.63 -21.51 -14.00
N SER A 62 -16.93 -21.03 -12.98
CA SER A 62 -15.65 -21.57 -12.54
C SER A 62 -15.84 -22.46 -11.33
N ASP A 63 -15.41 -23.72 -11.42
CA ASP A 63 -15.27 -24.60 -10.26
C ASP A 63 -14.18 -24.04 -9.33
N ILE A 64 -14.60 -23.25 -8.36
CA ILE A 64 -13.74 -22.72 -7.30
C ILE A 64 -13.65 -23.73 -6.15
N PRO A 65 -12.46 -23.97 -5.56
CA PRO A 65 -12.34 -24.83 -4.40
C PRO A 65 -13.22 -24.34 -3.25
N GLU A 66 -13.94 -25.24 -2.57
CA GLU A 66 -14.89 -24.92 -1.48
C GLU A 66 -14.29 -24.00 -0.40
N LYS A 67 -13.04 -24.26 0.01
CA LYS A 67 -12.32 -23.42 0.98
C LYS A 67 -12.10 -21.98 0.48
N LEU A 68 -11.84 -21.82 -0.81
CA LEU A 68 -11.66 -20.51 -1.42
C LEU A 68 -13.03 -19.81 -1.55
N GLU A 69 -14.07 -20.53 -1.95
CA GLU A 69 -15.43 -20.01 -2.00
C GLU A 69 -15.90 -19.50 -0.63
N GLU A 70 -15.73 -20.30 0.42
CA GLU A 70 -16.07 -19.91 1.79
C GLU A 70 -15.29 -18.67 2.23
N SER A 71 -13.98 -18.62 1.96
CA SER A 71 -13.15 -17.44 2.26
C SER A 71 -13.62 -16.19 1.52
N LEU A 72 -13.97 -16.30 0.24
CA LEU A 72 -14.48 -15.20 -0.57
C LEU A 72 -15.85 -14.72 -0.07
N ARG A 73 -16.77 -15.64 0.27
CA ARG A 73 -18.10 -15.29 0.79
C ARG A 73 -18.05 -14.60 2.14
N ASN A 74 -17.11 -15.01 2.99
CA ASN A 74 -16.94 -14.44 4.32
C ASN A 74 -16.17 -13.13 4.31
N GLN A 75 -15.46 -12.77 3.23
CA GLN A 75 -14.62 -11.57 3.15
C GLN A 75 -15.37 -10.26 3.48
N THR A 76 -14.80 -9.50 4.41
CA THR A 76 -15.33 -8.21 4.89
C THR A 76 -14.20 -7.19 4.86
N LEU A 77 -14.26 -6.25 3.92
CA LEU A 77 -13.23 -5.25 3.72
C LEU A 77 -13.55 -3.95 4.44
N ALA A 78 -12.61 -3.46 5.26
CA ALA A 78 -12.69 -2.20 5.97
C ALA A 78 -11.58 -1.24 5.53
N ILE A 79 -11.91 0.06 5.45
CA ILE A 79 -10.90 1.11 5.31
C ILE A 79 -10.49 1.55 6.72
N ILE A 80 -9.22 1.36 7.07
CA ILE A 80 -8.68 1.80 8.35
C ILE A 80 -7.80 3.02 8.14
N GLU A 81 -7.90 3.98 9.05
CA GLU A 81 -6.98 5.13 9.12
C GLU A 81 -5.69 4.71 9.80
N ILE A 82 -4.56 5.19 9.29
CA ILE A 82 -3.23 4.89 9.81
C ILE A 82 -2.52 6.19 10.17
N GLU A 83 -1.78 6.17 11.27
CA GLU A 83 -0.96 7.30 11.67
C GLU A 83 0.34 7.34 10.87
N LEU A 84 0.85 8.55 10.62
CA LEU A 84 2.09 8.70 9.85
C LEU A 84 3.27 8.00 10.54
N GLU A 85 3.28 7.98 11.87
CA GLU A 85 4.35 7.34 12.66
C GLU A 85 4.40 5.82 12.49
N ASP A 86 3.30 5.19 12.09
CA ASP A 86 3.25 3.75 11.82
C ASP A 86 3.98 3.40 10.52
N VAL A 87 4.19 4.38 9.63
CA VAL A 87 4.91 4.20 8.37
C VAL A 87 6.39 4.01 8.65
N LYS A 88 6.86 2.77 8.48
CA LYS A 88 8.26 2.43 8.72
C LYS A 88 9.15 2.85 7.56
N LEU A 89 10.30 3.38 7.92
CA LEU A 89 11.38 3.70 7.00
C LEU A 89 12.38 2.54 6.98
N SER A 90 13.02 2.31 5.82
CA SER A 90 14.18 1.42 5.73
C SER A 90 15.39 2.03 6.43
N LEU A 91 16.43 1.22 6.65
CA LEU A 91 17.68 1.71 7.23
C LEU A 91 18.34 2.79 6.35
N GLU A 92 18.29 2.63 5.02
CA GLU A 92 18.80 3.63 4.08
C GLU A 92 18.03 4.94 4.19
N GLU A 93 16.69 4.89 4.26
CA GLU A 93 15.84 6.07 4.40
C GLU A 93 16.05 6.78 5.74
N ILE A 94 16.25 6.03 6.81
CA ILE A 94 16.61 6.59 8.12
C ILE A 94 17.94 7.33 8.03
N ALA A 95 18.97 6.73 7.40
CA ALA A 95 20.26 7.37 7.22
C ALA A 95 20.15 8.66 6.39
N MET A 96 19.43 8.63 5.27
CA MET A 96 19.17 9.80 4.43
C MET A 96 18.40 10.90 5.18
N ALA A 97 17.39 10.53 5.99
CA ALA A 97 16.64 11.49 6.80
C ALA A 97 17.55 12.18 7.83
N LEU A 98 18.45 11.44 8.49
CA LEU A 98 19.40 12.00 9.44
C LEU A 98 20.40 12.96 8.79
N GLU A 99 20.90 12.65 7.59
CA GLU A 99 21.76 13.55 6.82
C GLU A 99 20.99 14.79 6.34
N SER A 100 19.76 14.63 5.87
CA SER A 100 18.89 15.75 5.52
C SER A 100 18.60 16.65 6.73
N ALA A 101 18.50 16.09 7.94
CA ALA A 101 18.28 16.87 9.16
C ALA A 101 19.44 17.85 9.40
N LYS A 102 20.68 17.37 9.27
CA LYS A 102 21.89 18.18 9.38
C LYS A 102 21.97 19.24 8.27
N ALA A 103 21.82 18.81 7.02
CA ALA A 103 22.00 19.68 5.85
C ALA A 103 20.97 20.82 5.80
N LYS A 104 19.72 20.56 6.20
CA LYS A 104 18.63 21.54 6.16
C LYS A 104 18.43 22.27 7.49
N ASN A 105 19.24 21.96 8.51
CA ASN A 105 19.12 22.49 9.87
C ASN A 105 17.69 22.35 10.45
N ILE A 106 17.12 21.14 10.34
CA ILE A 106 15.79 20.78 10.87
C ILE A 106 15.93 19.72 11.96
N SER A 107 14.90 19.56 12.80
CA SER A 107 14.89 18.50 13.82
C SER A 107 14.83 17.11 13.18
N LYS A 108 15.34 16.08 13.90
CA LYS A 108 15.29 14.69 13.44
C LYS A 108 13.85 14.22 13.25
N GLU A 109 12.96 14.63 14.16
CA GLU A 109 11.53 14.32 14.11
C GLU A 109 10.91 14.87 12.82
N GLN A 110 11.24 16.12 12.46
CA GLN A 110 10.75 16.70 11.22
C GLN A 110 11.33 16.00 9.98
N ALA A 111 12.61 15.60 10.03
CA ALA A 111 13.24 14.87 8.94
C ALA A 111 12.62 13.49 8.73
N PHE A 112 12.33 12.74 9.79
CA PHE A 112 11.64 11.46 9.69
C PHE A 112 10.22 11.61 9.16
N ARG A 113 9.46 12.60 9.63
CA ARG A 113 8.12 12.90 9.06
C ARG A 113 8.19 13.23 7.58
N ASN A 114 9.22 13.97 7.14
CA ASN A 114 9.42 14.28 5.72
C ASN A 114 9.73 13.01 4.92
N ALA A 115 10.63 12.16 5.41
CA ALA A 115 10.98 10.90 4.76
C ALA A 115 9.78 9.95 4.65
N GLN A 116 8.94 9.85 5.69
CA GLN A 116 7.70 9.07 5.64
C GLN A 116 6.76 9.58 4.54
N TRP A 117 6.59 10.90 4.43
CA TRP A 117 5.79 11.48 3.35
C TRP A 117 6.40 11.30 1.96
N GLU A 118 7.72 11.40 1.83
CA GLU A 118 8.42 11.15 0.57
C GLU A 118 8.24 9.69 0.14
N ARG A 119 8.32 8.76 1.07
CA ARG A 119 8.07 7.34 0.84
C ARG A 119 6.64 7.12 0.34
N ILE A 120 5.63 7.64 1.04
CA ILE A 120 4.21 7.56 0.62
C ILE A 120 4.02 8.11 -0.80
N ARG A 121 4.60 9.28 -1.11
CA ARG A 121 4.49 9.87 -2.45
C ARG A 121 5.13 8.99 -3.52
N ARG A 122 6.34 8.49 -3.26
CA ARG A 122 7.05 7.59 -4.19
C ARG A 122 6.19 6.40 -4.57
N TYR A 123 5.50 5.81 -3.60
CA TYR A 123 4.71 4.62 -3.87
C TYR A 123 3.30 4.86 -4.39
N HIS A 124 2.73 6.04 -4.11
CA HIS A 124 1.47 6.47 -4.70
C HIS A 124 1.49 6.37 -6.23
N ASP A 125 2.64 6.68 -6.85
CA ASP A 125 2.83 6.60 -8.29
C ASP A 125 2.75 5.16 -8.83
N TYR A 126 3.10 4.13 -8.02
CA TYR A 126 2.95 2.71 -8.41
C TYR A 126 1.51 2.21 -8.42
N PHE A 127 0.56 2.92 -7.82
CA PHE A 127 -0.83 2.46 -7.68
C PHE A 127 -1.52 2.25 -9.03
N ASP A 128 -1.23 3.10 -10.01
CA ASP A 128 -1.83 3.10 -11.36
C ASP A 128 -0.81 2.92 -12.49
N TYR A 129 0.42 2.49 -12.19
CA TYR A 129 1.36 2.17 -13.26
C TYR A 129 0.83 1.04 -14.14
N ASP A 130 0.41 1.42 -15.35
CA ASP A 130 0.10 0.55 -16.47
C ASP A 130 1.39 0.14 -17.22
N LYS A 131 1.32 -0.90 -18.05
CA LYS A 131 2.37 -1.38 -18.96
C LYS A 131 2.90 -0.29 -19.90
N SER A 132 2.15 0.80 -20.13
CA SER A 132 2.55 1.97 -20.90
C SER A 132 3.41 2.98 -20.12
N THR A 133 3.54 2.82 -18.81
CA THR A 133 4.52 3.56 -18.00
C THR A 133 5.92 3.15 -18.45
N PRO A 134 6.85 4.11 -18.71
CA PRO A 134 8.22 3.80 -19.08
C PRO A 134 8.80 2.68 -18.22
N SER A 135 9.25 1.64 -18.92
CA SER A 135 9.29 0.25 -18.49
C SER A 135 9.83 -0.02 -17.07
N HIS A 136 9.15 -0.95 -16.40
CA HIS A 136 9.54 -1.78 -15.25
C HIS A 136 11.05 -1.98 -14.97
N GLN A 137 11.92 -1.95 -15.98
CA GLN A 137 13.38 -2.09 -15.82
C GLN A 137 14.06 -0.87 -15.21
N TYR A 138 13.52 0.34 -15.34
CA TYR A 138 14.23 1.54 -14.87
C TYR A 138 14.16 1.76 -13.36
N ILE A 139 13.12 1.25 -12.69
CA ILE A 139 12.87 1.56 -11.28
C ILE A 139 13.58 0.57 -10.36
N TYR A 140 13.60 -0.72 -10.70
CA TYR A 140 14.32 -1.73 -9.90
C TYR A 140 15.84 -1.72 -10.14
N MET A 141 16.34 -1.06 -11.18
CA MET A 141 17.78 -0.98 -11.46
C MET A 141 18.49 0.22 -10.83
N HIS A 142 17.78 1.16 -10.19
CA HIS A 142 18.40 2.39 -9.69
C HIS A 142 18.29 2.63 -8.17
N ASP A 143 17.60 1.78 -7.41
CA ASP A 143 17.56 1.83 -5.93
C ASP A 143 18.49 0.78 -5.25
N PHE A 144 19.32 0.09 -6.02
CA PHE A 144 20.47 -0.69 -5.52
C PHE A 144 21.74 -0.24 -6.25
N PHE A 145 22.40 0.82 -5.78
CA PHE A 145 23.86 1.03 -5.74
C PHE A 145 24.20 2.26 -4.88
#